data_AF-A0A935KP66-F1
#
_entry.id   AF-A0A935KP66-F1
#
_cell.length_a   1.000
_cell.length_b   1.000
_cell.length_c   1.000
_cell.angle_alpha   90.00
_cell.angle_beta   90.00
_cell.angle_gamma   90.00
#
_symmetry.space_group_name_H-M   'P 1'
#
loop_
_entity.id
_entity.type
_entity.pdbx_description
1 polymer ?
#
loop_
_entity_poly.entity_id
_entity_poly.type
_entity_poly.pdbx_seq_one_letter_code
_entity_poly.pdbx_strand_id
1 'polypeptide(L)'
;MGALLLPAAAALASYGALRRQRERPRRDFVIGTVADADLNLAHAAVPSERFPLVHAEGRGYALLFTRSMSGDVTLGDQRVALGWLADSDRVCRANEHGDAFAYPIPQGARIKLDLGATTLLVHSVAPAQRLPHALGQRPDWLPTMGVSAAAHLLLLFLVFALPPDAKALSLDLFDRRQRAAQVPHPGPGAPRRGPAAVARQTRYRAERGRRPCPTQTRPGGPVRNPRRPPANVGAGSPCRTAFPRWRSGRSASRRSPRPRAWACWD
;
A
#
# COMPACT_ATOMS: atom_id res chain seq x y z
N MET A 1 19.56 21.03 -25.97
CA MET A 1 18.72 19.93 -25.44
C MET A 1 18.11 20.21 -24.06
N GLY A 2 18.58 21.19 -23.26
CA GLY A 2 18.01 21.49 -21.93
C GLY A 2 16.72 22.33 -21.89
N ALA A 3 16.39 23.06 -22.96
CA ALA A 3 15.28 24.04 -22.95
C ALA A 3 13.87 23.42 -22.98
N LEU A 4 13.73 22.14 -23.34
CA LEU A 4 12.43 21.43 -23.43
C LEU A 4 12.02 20.67 -22.17
N LEU A 5 12.94 20.42 -21.23
CA LEU A 5 12.66 19.64 -20.03
C LEU A 5 11.89 20.43 -18.96
N LEU A 6 12.17 21.73 -18.82
CA LEU A 6 11.48 22.62 -17.89
C LEU A 6 9.97 22.76 -18.16
N PRO A 7 9.51 23.06 -19.40
CA PRO A 7 8.07 23.15 -19.66
C PRO A 7 7.36 21.80 -19.50
N ALA A 8 8.01 20.68 -19.86
CA ALA A 8 7.44 19.34 -19.68
C ALA A 8 7.27 18.98 -18.19
N ALA A 9 8.27 19.30 -17.34
CA ALA A 9 8.20 19.10 -15.90
C ALA A 9 7.10 19.97 -15.26
N ALA A 10 6.99 21.24 -15.67
CA ALA A 10 5.94 22.15 -15.20
C ALA A 10 4.53 21.66 -15.61
N ALA A 11 4.36 21.16 -16.83
CA ALA A 11 3.10 20.62 -17.30
C ALA A 11 2.68 19.36 -16.51
N LEU A 12 3.62 18.45 -16.24
CA LEU A 12 3.37 17.27 -15.42
C LEU A 12 3.02 17.61 -13.97
N ALA A 13 3.75 18.56 -13.36
CA ALA A 13 3.45 19.03 -12.01
C ALA A 13 2.06 19.70 -11.93
N SER A 14 1.71 20.53 -12.91
CA SER A 14 0.41 21.20 -13.00
C SER A 14 -0.72 20.20 -13.20
N TYR A 15 -0.53 19.22 -14.10
CA TYR A 15 -1.50 18.15 -14.33
C TYR A 15 -1.68 17.29 -13.06
N GLY A 16 -0.59 16.94 -12.38
CA GLY A 16 -0.63 16.21 -11.10
C GLY A 16 -1.34 17.00 -10.00
N ALA A 17 -1.11 18.31 -9.90
CA ALA A 17 -1.79 19.19 -8.96
C ALA A 17 -3.29 19.30 -9.26
N LEU A 18 -3.66 19.51 -10.53
CA LEU A 18 -5.06 19.61 -10.95
C LEU A 18 -5.80 18.29 -10.76
N ARG A 19 -5.17 17.17 -11.14
CA ARG A 19 -5.69 15.82 -10.90
C ARG A 19 -5.94 15.61 -9.41
N ARG A 20 -4.96 15.94 -8.56
CA ARG A 20 -5.11 15.82 -7.10
C ARG A 20 -6.22 16.70 -6.55
N GLN A 21 -6.45 17.88 -7.13
CA GLN A 21 -7.58 18.73 -6.73
C GLN A 21 -8.93 18.14 -7.16
N ARG A 22 -9.03 17.59 -8.37
CA ARG A 22 -10.24 16.91 -8.88
C ARG A 22 -10.57 15.63 -8.12
N GLU A 23 -9.54 14.92 -7.64
CA GLU A 23 -9.68 13.69 -6.85
C GLU A 23 -9.95 13.96 -5.37
N ARG A 24 -9.90 15.22 -4.89
CA ARG A 24 -10.34 15.52 -3.53
C ARG A 24 -11.86 15.33 -3.48
N PRO A 25 -12.36 14.36 -2.71
CA PRO A 25 -13.79 14.19 -2.57
C PRO A 25 -14.38 15.50 -2.04
N ARG A 26 -15.52 15.91 -2.62
CA ARG A 26 -16.31 17.00 -2.06
C ARG A 26 -16.64 16.62 -0.62
N ARG A 27 -16.32 17.53 0.30
CA ARG A 27 -16.52 17.31 1.73
C ARG A 27 -17.86 17.89 2.20
N ASP A 28 -18.48 18.75 1.40
CA ASP A 28 -19.78 19.33 1.72
C ASP A 28 -20.85 18.59 0.93
N PHE A 29 -22.00 18.34 1.58
CA PHE A 29 -23.18 17.78 0.94
C PHE A 29 -24.20 18.89 0.74
N VAL A 30 -24.43 19.26 -0.51
CA VAL A 30 -25.20 20.44 -0.90
C VAL A 30 -26.57 20.02 -1.44
N ILE A 31 -27.62 20.65 -0.91
CA ILE A 31 -28.99 20.50 -1.36
C ILE A 31 -29.50 21.84 -1.92
N GLY A 32 -30.43 21.79 -2.86
CA GLY A 32 -31.07 22.99 -3.42
C GLY A 32 -31.43 22.83 -4.88
N THR A 33 -31.63 23.92 -5.61
CA THR A 33 -32.12 23.89 -7.00
C THR A 33 -31.01 24.07 -8.04
N VAL A 34 -29.78 24.36 -7.60
CA VAL A 34 -28.64 24.57 -8.50
C VAL A 34 -28.17 23.26 -9.16
N ALA A 35 -27.69 23.37 -10.41
CA ALA A 35 -27.24 22.21 -11.20
C ALA A 35 -26.04 21.44 -10.59
N ASP A 36 -25.29 22.08 -9.69
CA ASP A 36 -24.11 21.51 -9.01
C ASP A 36 -24.41 21.01 -7.58
N ALA A 37 -25.69 20.97 -7.18
CA ALA A 37 -26.10 20.38 -5.90
C ALA A 37 -26.02 18.85 -5.96
N ASP A 38 -25.66 18.22 -4.83
CA ASP A 38 -25.65 16.75 -4.71
C ASP A 38 -27.08 16.19 -4.73
N LEU A 39 -28.04 16.97 -4.22
CA LEU A 39 -29.46 16.66 -4.30
C LEU A 39 -30.24 17.87 -4.79
N ASN A 40 -30.91 17.71 -5.93
CA ASN A 40 -31.85 18.71 -6.41
C ASN A 40 -33.14 18.64 -5.59
N LEU A 41 -33.36 19.63 -4.73
CA LEU A 41 -34.51 19.70 -3.83
C LEU A 41 -34.99 21.15 -3.70
N ALA A 42 -36.16 21.43 -4.25
CA ALA A 42 -36.87 22.68 -4.02
C ALA A 42 -37.83 22.49 -2.82
N HIS A 43 -37.55 23.14 -1.68
CA HIS A 43 -38.42 23.08 -0.53
C HIS A 43 -38.34 24.37 0.30
N ALA A 44 -39.46 24.82 0.85
CA ALA A 44 -39.55 26.08 1.60
C ALA A 44 -38.68 26.09 2.89
N ALA A 45 -38.31 24.93 3.43
CA ALA A 45 -37.42 24.85 4.58
C ALA A 45 -35.94 25.06 4.23
N VAL A 46 -35.58 25.01 2.94
CA VAL A 46 -34.20 25.23 2.46
C VAL A 46 -34.04 26.74 2.17
N PRO A 47 -33.13 27.44 2.88
CA PRO A 47 -33.09 28.90 2.87
C PRO A 47 -32.46 29.52 1.61
N SER A 48 -31.74 28.73 0.80
CA SER A 48 -31.05 29.21 -0.40
C SER A 48 -31.07 28.16 -1.52
N GLU A 49 -30.82 28.58 -2.76
CA GLU A 49 -30.71 27.68 -3.91
C GLU A 49 -29.52 26.72 -3.81
N ARG A 50 -28.53 27.06 -2.99
CA ARG A 50 -27.34 26.26 -2.69
C ARG A 50 -27.12 26.22 -1.18
N PHE A 51 -27.68 25.22 -0.53
CA PHE A 51 -27.60 25.04 0.91
C PHE A 51 -26.73 23.83 1.28
N PRO A 52 -25.57 24.01 1.94
CA PRO A 52 -24.76 22.90 2.40
C PRO A 52 -25.43 22.25 3.61
N LEU A 53 -26.12 21.13 3.44
CA LEU A 53 -26.75 20.42 4.55
C LEU A 53 -25.71 19.83 5.52
N VAL A 54 -24.61 19.31 4.98
CA VAL A 54 -23.47 18.86 5.76
C VAL A 54 -22.26 19.66 5.32
N HIS A 55 -21.64 20.37 6.24
CA HIS A 55 -20.47 21.20 5.98
C HIS A 55 -19.23 20.63 6.67
N ALA A 56 -18.10 20.64 5.96
CA ALA A 56 -16.86 20.09 6.45
C ALA A 56 -16.07 21.08 7.32
N GLU A 57 -16.24 20.98 8.63
CA GLU A 57 -15.54 21.83 9.58
C GLU A 57 -14.19 21.21 9.99
N GLY A 58 -13.09 21.74 9.44
CA GLY A 58 -11.73 21.30 9.76
C GLY A 58 -11.52 19.80 9.49
N ARG A 59 -11.51 18.99 10.55
CA ARG A 59 -11.39 17.52 10.49
C ARG A 59 -12.71 16.77 10.69
N GLY A 60 -13.78 17.46 11.07
CA GLY A 60 -15.11 16.92 11.31
C GLY A 60 -16.12 17.36 10.25
N TYR A 61 -17.39 17.19 10.61
CA TYR A 61 -18.54 17.63 9.85
C TYR A 61 -19.56 18.27 10.80
N ALA A 62 -20.21 19.32 10.34
CA ALA A 62 -21.34 19.96 11.00
C ALA A 62 -22.59 19.78 10.14
N LEU A 63 -23.72 19.52 10.80
CA LEU A 63 -25.03 19.53 10.17
C LEU A 63 -25.54 20.97 10.22
N LEU A 64 -25.93 21.51 9.06
CA LEU A 64 -26.62 22.77 8.97
C LEU A 64 -28.10 22.52 8.76
N PHE A 65 -28.94 23.10 9.63
CA PHE A 65 -30.38 22.94 9.57
C PHE A 65 -31.09 24.23 9.98
N THR A 66 -32.35 24.38 9.60
CA THR A 66 -33.18 25.53 9.95
C THR A 66 -34.32 25.12 10.87
N ARG A 67 -35.01 26.08 11.52
CA ARG A 67 -36.17 25.78 12.39
C ARG A 67 -37.36 25.17 11.64
N SER A 68 -37.42 25.36 10.33
CA SER A 68 -38.44 24.76 9.47
C SER A 68 -38.16 23.29 9.12
N MET A 69 -36.95 22.80 9.41
CA MET A 69 -36.61 21.38 9.30
C MET A 69 -37.02 20.62 10.55
N SER A 70 -37.61 19.44 10.37
CA SER A 70 -38.00 18.56 11.46
C SER A 70 -37.18 17.27 11.44
N GLY A 71 -37.14 16.55 12.55
CA GLY A 71 -36.41 15.30 12.66
C GLY A 71 -35.69 15.14 13.99
N ASP A 72 -34.69 14.29 13.99
CA ASP A 72 -34.02 13.84 15.21
C ASP A 72 -32.58 13.38 15.00
N VAL A 73 -31.80 13.53 16.06
CA VAL A 73 -30.43 13.06 16.18
C VAL A 73 -30.41 11.90 17.16
N THR A 74 -29.95 10.74 16.69
CA THR A 74 -29.72 9.55 17.52
C THR A 74 -28.22 9.38 17.75
N LEU A 75 -27.81 9.29 19.01
CA LEU A 75 -26.45 9.02 19.43
C LEU A 75 -26.45 7.88 20.45
N GLY A 76 -25.95 6.71 20.04
CA GLY A 76 -26.09 5.49 20.86
C GLY A 76 -27.57 5.18 21.06
N ASP A 77 -28.00 5.14 22.33
CA ASP A 77 -29.39 4.87 22.72
C ASP A 77 -30.22 6.15 22.95
N GLN A 78 -29.60 7.33 22.83
CA GLN A 78 -30.27 8.61 23.06
C GLN A 78 -30.78 9.19 21.74
N ARG A 79 -32.05 9.57 21.71
CA ARG A 79 -32.69 10.28 20.59
C ARG A 79 -33.11 11.68 21.04
N VAL A 80 -32.73 12.70 20.28
CA VAL A 80 -32.99 14.11 20.58
C VAL A 80 -33.64 14.76 19.37
N ALA A 81 -34.77 15.45 19.57
CA ALA A 81 -35.46 16.16 18.50
C ALA A 81 -34.64 17.39 18.04
N LEU A 82 -34.65 17.66 16.73
CA LEU A 82 -33.89 18.76 16.14
C LEU A 82 -34.33 20.13 16.66
N GLY A 83 -35.64 20.30 16.90
CA GLY A 83 -36.20 21.52 17.50
C GLY A 83 -35.64 21.82 18.89
N TRP A 84 -35.49 20.81 19.75
CA TRP A 84 -34.86 20.98 21.06
C TRP A 84 -33.37 21.32 20.93
N LEU A 85 -32.70 20.75 19.93
CA LEU A 85 -31.30 21.07 19.63
C LEU A 85 -31.12 22.55 19.26
N ALA A 86 -32.06 23.10 18.48
CA ALA A 86 -32.07 24.51 18.07
C ALA A 86 -32.19 25.50 19.25
N ASP A 87 -32.77 25.05 20.36
CA ASP A 87 -32.93 25.83 21.59
C ASP A 87 -31.85 25.51 22.64
N SER A 88 -30.98 24.53 22.37
CA SER A 88 -29.90 24.12 23.25
C SER A 88 -28.59 24.86 22.95
N ASP A 89 -27.71 24.95 23.94
CA ASP A 89 -26.35 25.50 23.79
C ASP A 89 -25.37 24.55 23.06
N ARG A 90 -25.91 23.58 22.30
CA ARG A 90 -25.13 22.59 21.53
C ARG A 90 -25.01 22.96 20.04
N VAL A 91 -25.67 24.03 19.63
CA VAL A 91 -25.67 24.51 18.24
C VAL A 91 -25.19 25.94 18.17
N CYS A 92 -24.48 26.26 17.11
CA CYS A 92 -24.03 27.60 16.77
C CYS A 92 -24.94 28.20 15.71
N ARG A 93 -25.07 29.52 15.64
CA ARG A 93 -25.68 30.16 14.46
C ARG A 93 -24.66 30.21 13.32
N ALA A 94 -25.07 29.78 12.13
CA ALA A 94 -24.26 29.80 10.91
C ALA A 94 -24.74 30.92 9.99
N ASN A 95 -24.43 32.17 10.36
CA ASN A 95 -24.94 33.37 9.67
C ASN A 95 -24.52 33.45 8.19
N GLU A 96 -23.42 32.79 7.82
CA GLU A 96 -22.95 32.65 6.43
C GLU A 96 -23.92 31.87 5.51
N HIS A 97 -24.83 31.08 6.09
CA HIS A 97 -25.80 30.26 5.36
C HIS A 97 -27.26 30.63 5.69
N GLY A 98 -27.48 31.90 6.05
CA GLY A 98 -28.80 32.44 6.44
C GLY A 98 -29.14 32.13 7.90
N ASP A 99 -30.42 31.84 8.17
CA ASP A 99 -30.92 31.52 9.51
C ASP A 99 -30.68 30.04 9.91
N ALA A 100 -29.53 29.50 9.54
CA ALA A 100 -29.15 28.12 9.80
C ALA A 100 -28.44 27.96 11.16
N PHE A 101 -28.62 26.78 11.75
CA PHE A 101 -27.92 26.33 12.94
C PHE A 101 -26.88 25.27 12.54
N ALA A 102 -25.65 25.43 13.03
CA ALA A 102 -24.59 24.45 12.91
C ALA A 102 -24.54 23.56 14.14
N TYR A 103 -24.75 22.25 13.92
CA TYR A 103 -24.59 21.22 14.93
C TYR A 103 -23.38 20.33 14.59
N PRO A 104 -22.32 20.30 15.42
CA PRO A 104 -21.17 19.43 15.16
C PRO A 104 -21.59 17.97 15.30
N ILE A 105 -21.41 17.17 14.24
CA ILE A 105 -21.89 15.79 14.17
C ILE A 105 -20.93 14.88 14.97
N PRO A 106 -21.37 14.26 16.08
CA PRO A 106 -20.53 13.32 16.81
C PRO A 106 -20.26 12.05 16.00
N GLN A 107 -19.18 11.33 16.34
CA GLN A 107 -18.91 10.03 15.71
C GLN A 107 -20.01 9.01 16.06
N GLY A 108 -20.51 8.28 15.06
CA GLY A 108 -21.56 7.29 15.25
C GLY A 108 -22.98 7.87 15.36
N ALA A 109 -23.14 9.19 15.24
CA ALA A 109 -24.45 9.84 15.20
C ALA A 109 -25.23 9.45 13.94
N ARG A 110 -26.55 9.31 14.10
CA ARG A 110 -27.50 9.10 13.00
C ARG A 110 -28.52 10.23 13.06
N ILE A 111 -28.67 10.96 11.97
CA ILE A 111 -29.52 12.14 11.93
C ILE A 111 -30.57 11.88 10.85
N LYS A 112 -31.83 12.00 11.24
CA LYS A 112 -32.96 11.98 10.33
C LYS A 112 -33.47 13.41 10.20
N LEU A 113 -33.57 13.90 8.96
CA LEU A 113 -34.21 15.15 8.62
C LEU A 113 -35.41 14.89 7.74
N ASP A 114 -36.54 15.48 8.08
CA ASP A 114 -37.80 15.39 7.35
C ASP A 114 -38.12 16.76 6.73
N LEU A 115 -38.20 16.77 5.40
CA LEU A 115 -38.48 17.92 4.53
C LEU A 115 -39.79 17.66 3.76
N GLY A 116 -40.87 17.46 4.51
CA GLY A 116 -42.18 17.13 3.96
C GLY A 116 -42.22 15.74 3.32
N ALA A 117 -42.10 15.68 1.99
CA ALA A 117 -42.14 14.43 1.22
C ALA A 117 -40.78 13.70 1.15
N THR A 118 -39.69 14.38 1.51
CA THR A 118 -38.33 13.84 1.42
C THR A 118 -37.71 13.70 2.80
N THR A 119 -37.21 12.52 3.13
CA THR A 119 -36.43 12.28 4.35
C THR A 119 -34.96 12.10 3.99
N LEU A 120 -34.08 12.87 4.63
CA LEU A 120 -32.64 12.78 4.51
C LEU A 120 -32.07 12.06 5.72
N LEU A 121 -31.24 11.05 5.47
CA LEU A 121 -30.56 10.27 6.51
C LEU A 121 -29.06 10.54 6.43
N VAL A 122 -28.52 11.16 7.48
CA VAL A 122 -27.10 11.44 7.61
C VAL A 122 -26.51 10.50 8.66
N HIS A 123 -25.52 9.71 8.25
CA HIS A 123 -24.84 8.77 9.14
C HIS A 123 -23.38 9.17 9.31
N SER A 124 -22.98 9.39 10.55
CA SER A 124 -21.59 9.59 10.93
C SER A 124 -20.91 8.24 11.07
N VAL A 125 -20.12 7.87 10.07
CA VAL A 125 -19.32 6.65 10.05
C VAL A 125 -17.86 6.94 10.35
N ALA A 126 -17.13 5.95 10.85
CA ALA A 126 -15.69 6.06 10.96
C ALA A 126 -15.09 6.37 9.58
N PRO A 127 -14.09 7.26 9.49
CA PRO A 127 -13.48 7.62 8.22
C PRO A 127 -13.04 6.37 7.47
N ALA A 128 -13.37 6.30 6.18
CA ALA A 128 -12.87 5.23 5.33
C ALA A 128 -11.34 5.16 5.47
N GLN A 129 -10.82 4.00 5.87
CA GLN A 129 -9.38 3.80 5.92
C GLN A 129 -8.86 4.03 4.51
N ARG A 130 -7.96 5.00 4.37
CA ARG A 130 -7.29 5.24 3.09
C ARG A 130 -6.47 4.00 2.82
N LEU A 131 -7.01 3.11 2.00
CA LEU A 131 -6.21 2.07 1.37
C LEU A 131 -5.06 2.81 0.69
N PRO A 132 -3.79 2.48 1.00
CA PRO A 132 -2.69 3.06 0.26
C PRO A 132 -2.94 2.70 -1.20
N HIS A 133 -3.32 3.69 -2.01
CA HIS A 133 -3.45 3.54 -3.44
C HIS A 133 -2.06 3.11 -3.93
N ALA A 134 -1.92 1.83 -4.20
CA ALA A 134 -0.66 1.14 -4.40
C ALA A 134 -0.08 1.39 -5.81
N LEU A 135 -0.18 2.61 -6.31
CA LEU A 135 0.64 3.11 -7.41
C LEU A 135 1.47 4.25 -6.84
N GLY A 136 2.66 3.91 -6.35
CA GLY A 136 3.74 4.88 -6.16
C GLY A 136 4.27 5.08 -4.73
N GLN A 137 3.59 4.64 -3.67
CA GLN A 137 4.01 4.99 -2.29
C GLN A 137 4.74 3.90 -1.49
N ARG A 138 5.06 2.75 -2.09
CA ARG A 138 6.09 1.88 -1.50
C ARG A 138 7.46 2.40 -1.93
N PRO A 139 8.31 2.94 -1.04
CA PRO A 139 9.63 3.41 -1.43
C PRO A 139 10.53 2.30 -2.00
N ASP A 140 10.13 1.04 -1.89
CA ASP A 140 10.87 -0.14 -2.36
C ASP A 140 11.05 -0.21 -3.89
N TRP A 141 10.18 0.42 -4.71
CA TRP A 141 10.33 0.42 -6.18
C TRP A 141 11.16 1.61 -6.70
N LEU A 142 11.32 2.66 -5.89
CA LEU A 142 12.14 3.83 -6.18
C LEU A 142 13.63 3.50 -6.43
N PRO A 143 14.30 2.64 -5.63
CA PRO A 143 15.67 2.23 -5.92
C PRO A 143 15.75 1.40 -7.20
N THR A 144 14.77 0.54 -7.50
CA THR A 144 14.76 -0.28 -8.73
C THR A 144 14.58 0.58 -9.98
N MET A 145 13.69 1.58 -9.94
CA MET A 145 13.54 2.55 -11.04
C MET A 145 14.75 3.47 -11.15
N GLY A 146 15.35 3.89 -10.02
CA GLY A 146 16.58 4.68 -10.00
C GLY A 146 17.77 3.92 -10.62
N VAL A 147 17.94 2.64 -10.26
CA VAL A 147 18.97 1.77 -10.84
C VAL A 147 18.71 1.52 -12.31
N SER A 148 17.46 1.26 -12.71
CA SER A 148 17.12 1.10 -14.13
C SER A 148 17.39 2.38 -14.91
N ALA A 149 16.92 3.54 -14.44
CA ALA A 149 17.17 4.82 -15.08
C ALA A 149 18.68 5.15 -15.15
N ALA A 150 19.43 4.91 -14.07
CA ALA A 150 20.88 5.10 -14.04
C ALA A 150 21.60 4.15 -15.01
N ALA A 151 21.18 2.90 -15.11
CA ALA A 151 21.73 1.94 -16.06
C ALA A 151 21.46 2.35 -17.51
N HIS A 152 20.25 2.83 -17.81
CA HIS A 152 19.91 3.32 -19.15
C HIS A 152 20.67 4.61 -19.48
N LEU A 153 20.80 5.54 -18.53
CA LEU A 153 21.59 6.76 -18.72
C LEU A 153 23.08 6.46 -18.88
N LEU A 154 23.61 5.49 -18.14
CA LEU A 154 24.99 5.01 -18.29
C LEU A 154 25.20 4.34 -19.66
N LEU A 155 24.25 3.51 -20.09
CA LEU A 155 24.28 2.88 -21.40
C LEU A 155 24.22 3.92 -22.53
N LEU A 156 23.31 4.89 -22.43
CA LEU A 156 23.21 6.00 -23.39
C LEU A 156 24.49 6.83 -23.39
N PHE A 157 25.02 7.15 -22.21
CA PHE A 157 26.30 7.85 -22.08
C PHE A 157 27.43 7.09 -22.77
N LEU A 158 27.51 5.77 -22.57
CA LEU A 158 28.50 4.92 -23.21
C LEU A 158 28.35 4.93 -24.75
N VAL A 159 27.11 4.79 -25.25
CA VAL A 159 26.80 4.83 -26.69
C VAL A 159 27.18 6.17 -27.33
N PHE A 160 27.02 7.29 -26.62
CA PHE A 160 27.39 8.62 -27.13
C PHE A 160 28.87 8.99 -26.89
N ALA A 161 29.53 8.37 -25.90
CA ALA A 161 30.94 8.62 -25.55
C ALA A 161 31.91 7.72 -26.31
N LEU A 162 31.47 6.54 -26.79
CA LEU A 162 32.21 5.76 -27.77
C LEU A 162 32.05 6.41 -29.15
N PRO A 163 33.14 6.89 -29.78
CA PRO A 163 33.05 7.34 -31.16
C PRO A 163 32.50 6.19 -32.02
N PRO A 164 31.63 6.47 -33.01
CA PRO A 164 30.94 5.46 -33.81
C PRO A 164 31.91 4.82 -34.81
N ASP A 165 32.93 4.14 -34.30
CA ASP A 165 33.87 3.36 -35.10
C ASP A 165 33.68 1.88 -34.78
N ALA A 166 32.53 1.36 -35.23
CA ALA A 166 32.12 -0.03 -35.09
C ALA A 166 33.03 -1.03 -35.84
N LYS A 167 34.11 -0.57 -36.49
CA LYS A 167 35.01 -1.40 -37.30
C LYS A 167 36.25 -1.93 -36.56
N ALA A 168 36.61 -1.37 -35.39
CA ALA A 168 37.82 -1.79 -34.67
C ALA A 168 37.59 -2.93 -33.66
N LEU A 169 36.35 -3.16 -33.21
CA LEU A 169 36.10 -4.08 -32.09
C LEU A 169 35.92 -5.55 -32.51
N SER A 170 35.54 -5.81 -33.76
CA SER A 170 35.37 -7.17 -34.27
C SER A 170 36.64 -7.75 -34.87
N LEU A 171 37.56 -6.97 -35.46
CA LEU A 171 38.76 -7.49 -36.13
C LEU A 171 39.92 -7.86 -35.19
N ASP A 172 40.17 -7.10 -34.10
CA ASP A 172 41.31 -7.36 -33.19
C ASP A 172 41.09 -8.59 -32.27
N LEU A 173 39.83 -8.89 -31.94
CA LEU A 173 39.46 -10.09 -31.17
C LEU A 173 39.62 -11.39 -31.97
N PHE A 174 39.49 -11.34 -33.30
CA PHE A 174 39.75 -12.49 -34.16
C PHE A 174 41.24 -12.69 -34.46
N ASP A 175 42.03 -11.63 -34.62
CA ASP A 175 43.48 -11.74 -34.90
C ASP A 175 44.28 -12.26 -33.69
N ARG A 176 43.86 -11.91 -32.46
CA ARG A 176 44.47 -12.45 -31.22
C ARG A 176 44.25 -13.95 -31.02
N ARG A 177 43.12 -14.50 -31.48
CA ARG A 177 42.83 -15.95 -31.34
C ARG A 177 43.58 -16.79 -32.37
N GLN A 178 43.91 -16.25 -33.54
CA GLN A 178 44.64 -17.00 -34.57
C GLN A 178 46.14 -17.17 -34.25
N ARG A 179 46.78 -16.19 -33.61
CA ARG A 179 48.20 -16.34 -33.19
C ARG A 179 48.40 -17.34 -32.06
N ALA A 180 47.38 -17.56 -31.22
CA ALA A 180 47.44 -18.56 -30.13
C ALA A 180 47.34 -20.02 -30.64
N ALA A 181 46.97 -20.22 -31.90
CA ALA A 181 46.81 -21.54 -32.52
C ALA A 181 47.89 -21.84 -33.58
N GLN A 182 48.99 -21.09 -33.62
CA GLN A 182 50.12 -21.42 -34.49
C GLN A 182 50.85 -22.63 -33.92
N VAL A 183 50.31 -23.82 -34.23
CA VAL A 183 50.94 -25.12 -33.96
C VAL A 183 52.24 -25.17 -34.77
N PRO A 184 53.40 -25.45 -34.15
CA PRO A 184 54.63 -25.64 -34.89
C PRO A 184 54.44 -26.80 -35.87
N HIS A 185 54.58 -26.56 -37.17
CA HIS A 185 54.69 -27.65 -38.13
C HIS A 185 55.97 -28.43 -37.80
N PRO A 186 55.90 -29.74 -37.49
CA PRO A 186 57.12 -30.53 -37.31
C PRO A 186 57.80 -30.66 -38.67
N GLY A 187 59.00 -30.09 -38.80
CA GLY A 187 59.88 -30.36 -39.93
C GLY A 187 60.16 -31.87 -40.06
N PRO A 188 60.45 -32.37 -41.27
CA PRO A 188 60.62 -33.79 -41.50
C PRO A 188 61.93 -34.28 -40.85
N GLY A 189 61.86 -34.82 -39.63
CA GLY A 189 63.06 -35.35 -38.98
C GLY A 189 62.98 -35.82 -37.52
N ALA A 190 61.81 -35.89 -36.87
CA ALA A 190 61.76 -36.34 -35.47
C ALA A 190 61.70 -37.89 -35.35
N PRO A 191 62.60 -38.54 -34.58
CA PRO A 191 62.65 -40.01 -34.49
C PRO A 191 61.48 -40.58 -33.69
N ARG A 192 60.86 -41.65 -34.21
CA ARG A 192 59.76 -42.40 -33.60
C ARG A 192 60.14 -42.91 -32.20
N ARG A 193 59.46 -42.43 -31.15
CA ARG A 193 59.53 -43.02 -29.80
C ARG A 193 58.87 -44.41 -29.81
N GLY A 194 59.66 -45.44 -29.47
CA GLY A 194 59.21 -46.83 -29.44
C GLY A 194 58.34 -47.21 -28.23
N PRO A 195 57.76 -48.42 -28.24
CA PRO A 195 56.68 -48.90 -27.35
C PRO A 195 57.03 -49.01 -25.85
N ALA A 196 58.28 -48.76 -25.45
CA ALA A 196 58.71 -48.85 -24.05
C ALA A 196 58.13 -47.74 -23.14
N ALA A 197 57.78 -46.58 -23.70
CA ALA A 197 57.23 -45.46 -22.92
C ALA A 197 55.79 -45.72 -22.43
N VAL A 198 55.00 -46.49 -23.20
CA VAL A 198 53.60 -46.82 -22.87
C VAL A 198 53.53 -47.87 -21.75
N ALA A 199 54.50 -48.77 -21.67
CA ALA A 199 54.55 -49.82 -20.66
C ALA A 199 54.83 -49.33 -19.22
N ARG A 200 55.44 -48.14 -19.05
CA ARG A 200 55.65 -47.56 -17.71
C ARG A 200 54.36 -46.99 -17.11
N GLN A 201 53.43 -46.52 -17.94
CA GLN A 201 52.20 -45.88 -17.47
C GLN A 201 51.16 -46.89 -16.97
N THR A 202 51.15 -48.11 -17.53
CA THR A 202 50.25 -49.19 -17.08
C THR A 202 50.67 -49.80 -15.74
N ARG A 203 51.97 -49.90 -15.45
CA ARG A 203 52.47 -50.40 -14.15
C ARG A 203 52.07 -49.51 -12.97
N TYR A 204 52.11 -48.18 -13.13
CA TYR A 204 51.73 -47.25 -12.06
C TYR A 204 50.22 -47.31 -11.70
N ARG A 205 49.37 -47.71 -12.65
CA ARG A 205 47.91 -47.85 -12.44
C ARG A 205 47.52 -49.18 -11.77
N ALA A 206 48.31 -50.23 -11.94
CA ALA A 206 48.05 -51.54 -11.35
C ALA A 206 48.35 -51.61 -9.84
N GLU A 207 49.31 -50.83 -9.34
CA GLU A 207 49.70 -50.85 -7.92
C GLU A 207 48.73 -50.10 -6.98
N ARG A 208 47.94 -49.13 -7.47
CA ARG A 208 46.93 -48.43 -6.64
C ARG A 208 45.63 -49.21 -6.41
N GLY A 209 45.40 -50.31 -7.12
CA GLY A 209 44.17 -51.10 -7.02
C GLY A 209 44.11 -52.10 -5.86
N ARG A 210 45.19 -52.27 -5.08
CA ARG A 210 45.31 -53.31 -4.02
C ARG A 210 45.52 -52.75 -2.61
N ARG A 211 44.73 -51.76 -2.20
CA ARG A 211 44.63 -51.39 -0.77
C ARG A 211 43.31 -51.92 -0.20
N PRO A 212 43.32 -52.74 0.88
CA PRO A 212 42.10 -53.20 1.51
C PRO A 212 41.40 -52.06 2.27
N CYS A 213 40.06 -52.03 2.21
CA CYS A 213 39.24 -51.09 2.97
C CYS A 213 39.35 -51.40 4.47
N PRO A 214 39.47 -50.39 5.35
CA PRO A 214 39.35 -50.60 6.78
C PRO A 214 37.89 -50.92 7.14
N THR A 215 37.69 -52.10 7.72
CA THR A 215 36.47 -52.52 8.41
C THR A 215 36.29 -51.63 9.64
N GLN A 216 35.27 -50.76 9.66
CA GLN A 216 34.82 -50.10 10.89
C GLN A 216 33.55 -50.76 11.43
N THR A 217 33.71 -51.31 12.62
CA THR A 217 32.75 -51.90 13.54
C THR A 217 31.66 -50.92 13.97
N ARG A 218 30.43 -51.42 14.00
CA ARG A 218 29.19 -50.79 14.49
C ARG A 218 29.10 -50.94 16.03
N PRO A 219 28.73 -49.91 16.80
CA PRO A 219 28.02 -50.09 18.06
C PRO A 219 26.54 -49.71 17.92
N GLY A 220 25.69 -50.52 18.56
CA GLY A 220 24.24 -50.45 18.46
C GLY A 220 23.60 -49.28 19.22
N GLY A 221 22.41 -48.90 18.73
CA GLY A 221 21.44 -48.03 19.39
C GLY A 221 20.10 -48.13 18.66
N PRO A 222 18.96 -48.30 19.35
CA PRO A 222 17.72 -48.82 18.75
C PRO A 222 16.94 -47.78 17.95
N VAL A 223 16.46 -48.23 16.78
CA VAL A 223 15.54 -47.52 15.89
C VAL A 223 14.10 -47.70 16.41
N ARG A 224 13.43 -46.61 16.82
CA ARG A 224 11.97 -46.57 17.00
C ARG A 224 11.32 -46.02 15.73
N ASN A 225 10.58 -46.86 15.01
CA ASN A 225 9.67 -46.44 13.93
C ASN A 225 8.25 -46.27 14.51
N PRO A 226 7.48 -45.22 14.18
CA PRO A 226 6.19 -44.94 14.77
C PRO A 226 5.09 -45.61 13.95
N ARG A 227 4.31 -46.52 14.56
CA ARG A 227 2.99 -46.94 14.04
C ARG A 227 2.23 -47.73 15.13
N ARG A 228 0.98 -47.31 15.34
CA ARG A 228 -0.13 -47.90 16.12
C ARG A 228 -0.27 -47.49 17.60
N PRO A 229 -1.31 -46.69 17.91
CA PRO A 229 -1.96 -46.71 19.23
C PRO A 229 -3.00 -47.86 19.31
N PRO A 230 -3.23 -48.44 20.50
CA PRO A 230 -4.35 -49.35 20.71
C PRO A 230 -5.69 -48.61 20.83
N ALA A 231 -6.73 -49.28 20.34
CA ALA A 231 -8.12 -48.90 20.42
C ALA A 231 -8.75 -49.31 21.77
N ASN A 232 -9.55 -48.42 22.38
CA ASN A 232 -10.90 -48.66 22.91
C ASN A 232 -11.39 -47.37 23.61
N VAL A 233 -12.36 -46.64 23.05
CA VAL A 233 -13.84 -46.76 23.26
C VAL A 233 -14.27 -46.28 24.64
N GLY A 234 -15.04 -45.17 24.68
CA GLY A 234 -15.89 -44.84 25.84
C GLY A 234 -16.18 -43.36 26.09
N ALA A 235 -17.15 -42.82 25.35
CA ALA A 235 -18.16 -41.83 25.78
C ALA A 235 -17.76 -40.37 26.18
N GLY A 236 -18.37 -39.41 25.47
CA GLY A 236 -18.87 -38.16 26.06
C GLY A 236 -18.19 -36.85 25.65
N SER A 237 -18.61 -36.26 24.52
CA SER A 237 -18.51 -34.81 24.28
C SER A 237 -19.82 -34.14 24.72
N PRO A 238 -19.84 -32.87 25.18
CA PRO A 238 -19.75 -31.75 24.22
C PRO A 238 -18.83 -30.58 24.60
N CYS A 239 -18.37 -29.94 23.54
CA CYS A 239 -17.69 -28.65 23.40
C CYS A 239 -17.86 -27.63 24.53
N ARG A 240 -16.73 -27.25 25.13
CA ARG A 240 -16.48 -25.90 25.67
C ARG A 240 -15.18 -25.37 25.08
N THR A 241 -15.28 -24.50 24.08
CA THR A 241 -14.16 -23.64 23.66
C THR A 241 -14.12 -22.42 24.56
N ALA A 242 -13.18 -22.44 25.49
CA ALA A 242 -12.81 -21.33 26.34
C ALA A 242 -12.02 -20.29 25.53
N PHE A 243 -12.50 -19.05 25.54
CA PHE A 243 -11.76 -17.89 25.05
C PHE A 243 -10.61 -17.54 26.02
N PRO A 244 -9.45 -17.06 25.52
CA PRO A 244 -8.36 -16.64 26.38
C PRO A 244 -8.70 -15.35 27.12
N ARG A 245 -8.71 -15.46 28.44
CA ARG A 245 -8.84 -14.41 29.46
C ARG A 245 -7.66 -13.45 29.37
N TRP A 246 -7.86 -12.27 28.79
CA TRP A 246 -6.89 -11.18 28.78
C TRP A 246 -6.72 -10.61 30.19
N ARG A 247 -5.48 -10.63 30.68
CA ARG A 247 -5.07 -10.25 32.04
C ARG A 247 -4.90 -8.72 32.11
N SER A 248 -5.65 -8.09 33.01
CA SER A 248 -5.62 -6.65 33.28
C SER A 248 -4.31 -6.22 33.94
N GLY A 249 -3.52 -5.41 33.22
CA GLY A 249 -2.40 -4.63 33.77
C GLY A 249 -2.84 -3.23 34.19
N ARG A 250 -2.34 -2.79 35.36
CA ARG A 250 -2.62 -1.51 36.01
C ARG A 250 -1.95 -0.31 35.31
N SER A 251 -2.51 0.85 35.65
CA SER A 251 -1.94 2.20 35.69
C SER A 251 -1.53 2.89 34.39
N ALA A 252 -2.40 3.81 33.94
CA ALA A 252 -1.96 5.11 33.44
C ALA A 252 -3.08 6.13 33.68
N SER A 253 -2.84 7.06 34.60
CA SER A 253 -3.62 8.27 34.79
C SER A 253 -3.71 9.06 33.48
N ARG A 254 -4.84 9.01 32.78
CA ARG A 254 -5.14 9.93 31.68
C ARG A 254 -6.09 10.98 32.20
N ARG A 255 -5.54 12.18 32.43
CA ARG A 255 -6.31 13.42 32.45
C ARG A 255 -7.17 13.43 31.19
N SER A 256 -8.47 13.47 31.37
CA SER A 256 -9.42 13.81 30.32
C SER A 256 -8.94 15.11 29.65
N PRO A 257 -8.75 15.15 28.32
CA PRO A 257 -8.72 16.44 27.64
C PRO A 257 -10.12 17.01 27.83
N ARG A 258 -10.24 18.16 28.49
CA ARG A 258 -11.44 18.98 28.43
C ARG A 258 -11.83 19.13 26.95
N PRO A 259 -13.09 18.93 26.54
CA PRO A 259 -13.49 19.29 25.19
C PRO A 259 -13.16 20.76 25.00
N ARG A 260 -12.32 21.06 23.99
CA ARG A 260 -12.12 22.45 23.58
C ARG A 260 -13.50 22.98 23.24
N ALA A 261 -13.84 24.14 23.80
CA ALA A 261 -15.01 24.90 23.41
C ALA A 261 -15.02 24.98 21.88
N TRP A 262 -16.10 24.49 21.29
CA TRP A 262 -16.35 24.53 19.86
C TRP A 262 -16.65 25.99 19.55
N ALA A 263 -15.63 26.72 19.11
CA ALA A 263 -15.77 28.11 18.73
C ALA A 263 -16.65 28.12 17.49
N CYS A 264 -17.87 28.62 17.66
CA CYS A 264 -18.75 29.01 16.58
C CYS A 264 -18.02 30.08 15.76
N TRP A 265 -17.40 29.67 14.65
CA TRP A 265 -16.92 30.45 13.51
C TRP A 265 -16.69 31.97 13.77
N ASP A 266 -15.42 32.31 14.05
CA ASP A 266 -14.84 33.62 13.72
C ASP A 266 -14.20 33.57 12.33
#